data_AF-A0AAV5TSZ5-F1
#
_entry.id   AF-A0AAV5TSZ5-F1
#
_cell.length_a   1.000
_cell.length_b   1.000
_cell.length_c   1.000
_cell.angle_alpha   90.00
_cell.angle_beta   90.00
_cell.angle_gamma   90.00
#
_symmetry.space_group_name_H-M   'P 1'
#
loop_
_entity.id
_entity.type
_entity.pdbx_description
1 polymer ?
#
loop_
_entity_poly.entity_id
_entity_poly.type
_entity_poly.pdbx_seq_one_letter_code
_entity_poly.pdbx_strand_id
1 'polypeptide(L)'
;MKGTEPTEIKRTAADILQARATQLAEGLTNIASKGPPDLNAQYEEMQYFEEELNVNDFPQQVRYRICSRDVVGQICDLAEVGMSIKGTHCPQGKEPKEGERRLTILLEARDERQLKRAKDEILRIMKETIRQLAQQNRGGPQGRYKVT
;
A
#
# COMPACT_ATOMS: atom_id res chain seq x y z
N MET A 1 61.76 -71.33 -16.40
CA MET A 1 62.32 -70.28 -15.53
C MET A 1 61.29 -69.17 -15.41
N LYS A 2 60.83 -68.95 -14.18
CA LYS A 2 60.19 -67.76 -13.55
C LYS A 2 59.15 -66.95 -14.35
N GLY A 3 57.89 -67.03 -13.90
CA GLY A 3 56.82 -66.12 -14.26
C GLY A 3 57.03 -64.71 -13.70
N THR A 4 56.50 -63.73 -14.41
CA THR A 4 56.45 -62.32 -14.00
C THR A 4 55.03 -62.01 -13.55
N GLU A 5 54.86 -61.78 -12.25
CA GLU A 5 53.58 -61.34 -11.66
C GLU A 5 53.34 -59.84 -11.91
N PRO A 6 52.09 -59.40 -12.07
CA PRO A 6 51.75 -57.99 -12.14
C PRO A 6 51.86 -57.34 -10.76
N THR A 7 52.65 -56.27 -10.66
CA THR A 7 52.84 -55.50 -9.43
C THR A 7 51.57 -54.74 -9.05
N GLU A 8 51.05 -55.03 -7.85
CA GLU A 8 49.94 -54.31 -7.23
C GLU A 8 50.28 -52.84 -7.01
N ILE A 9 49.49 -51.94 -7.62
CA ILE A 9 49.57 -50.51 -7.37
C ILE A 9 48.94 -50.24 -6.00
N LYS A 10 49.76 -50.11 -4.96
CA LYS A 10 49.35 -49.63 -3.64
C LYS A 10 48.86 -48.19 -3.78
N ARG A 11 47.55 -48.01 -3.97
CA ARG A 11 46.90 -46.68 -3.92
C ARG A 11 47.20 -46.07 -2.56
N THR A 12 48.01 -45.02 -2.57
CA THR A 12 48.46 -44.31 -1.37
C THR A 12 47.27 -43.68 -0.66
N ALA A 13 47.25 -43.73 0.67
CA ALA A 13 46.18 -43.14 1.48
C ALA A 13 45.94 -41.65 1.17
N ALA A 14 46.98 -40.96 0.68
CA ALA A 14 46.92 -39.59 0.18
C ALA A 14 45.98 -39.42 -1.02
N ASP A 15 45.96 -40.36 -1.97
CA ASP A 15 45.10 -40.27 -3.17
C ASP A 15 43.63 -40.49 -2.84
N ILE A 16 43.34 -41.40 -1.89
CA ILE A 16 41.97 -41.66 -1.43
C ILE A 16 41.43 -40.45 -0.65
N LEU A 17 42.29 -39.78 0.13
CA LEU A 17 41.95 -38.54 0.84
C LEU A 17 41.73 -37.37 -0.13
N GLN A 18 42.59 -37.20 -1.15
CA GLN A 18 42.42 -36.15 -2.16
C GLN A 18 41.20 -36.37 -3.04
N ALA A 19 40.91 -37.61 -3.44
CA ALA A 19 39.71 -37.95 -4.21
C ALA A 19 38.41 -37.72 -3.41
N ARG A 20 38.42 -38.00 -2.09
CA ARG A 20 37.28 -37.66 -1.21
C ARG A 20 37.15 -36.16 -0.97
N ALA A 21 38.26 -35.44 -0.83
CA ALA A 21 38.25 -34.00 -0.65
C ALA A 21 37.69 -33.26 -1.89
N THR A 22 38.03 -33.72 -3.09
CA THR A 22 37.50 -33.17 -4.35
C THR A 22 36.00 -33.46 -4.51
N GLN A 23 35.54 -34.69 -4.22
CA GLN A 23 34.11 -35.02 -4.25
C GLN A 23 33.27 -34.21 -3.25
N LEU A 24 33.78 -33.95 -2.04
CA LEU A 24 33.11 -33.09 -1.06
C LEU A 24 33.08 -31.62 -1.52
N ALA A 25 34.14 -31.13 -2.16
CA ALA A 25 34.20 -29.76 -2.70
C ALA A 25 33.24 -29.55 -3.89
N GLU A 26 33.12 -30.55 -4.77
CA GLU A 26 32.15 -30.53 -5.88
C GLU A 26 30.70 -30.53 -5.36
N GLY A 27 30.41 -31.32 -4.31
CA GLY A 27 29.11 -31.32 -3.63
C GLY A 27 28.76 -29.97 -2.99
N LEU A 28 29.74 -29.27 -2.41
CA LEU A 28 29.56 -27.95 -1.81
C LEU A 28 29.35 -26.85 -2.86
N THR A 29 29.94 -26.98 -4.05
CA THR A 29 29.80 -25.97 -5.12
C THR A 29 28.38 -25.94 -5.69
N ASN A 30 27.71 -27.10 -5.77
CA ASN A 30 26.31 -27.17 -6.17
C ASN A 30 25.35 -26.53 -5.13
N ILE A 31 25.70 -26.59 -3.85
CA ILE A 31 24.94 -25.96 -2.77
C ILE A 31 25.24 -24.45 -2.71
N ALA A 32 26.47 -24.02 -3.01
CA ALA A 32 26.86 -22.61 -3.01
C ALA A 32 26.33 -21.80 -4.23
N SER A 33 25.95 -22.48 -5.33
CA SER A 33 25.31 -21.82 -6.49
C SER A 33 23.84 -21.46 -6.26
N LYS A 34 23.22 -22.06 -5.26
CA LYS A 34 21.97 -21.58 -4.69
C LYS A 34 22.36 -20.86 -3.42
N GLY A 35 22.51 -19.54 -3.49
CA GLY A 35 22.49 -18.69 -2.29
C GLY A 35 21.37 -19.16 -1.35
N PRO A 36 21.48 -18.90 -0.04
CA PRO A 36 20.51 -19.39 0.94
C PRO A 36 19.10 -19.25 0.36
N PRO A 37 18.23 -20.28 0.38
CA PRO A 37 16.87 -20.12 -0.10
C PRO A 37 16.36 -18.89 0.63
N ASP A 38 16.07 -17.84 -0.14
CA ASP A 38 15.82 -16.53 0.44
C ASP A 38 14.62 -16.71 1.34
N LEU A 39 14.85 -16.79 2.65
CA LEU A 39 13.79 -16.88 3.64
C LEU A 39 12.95 -15.60 3.60
N ASN A 40 13.38 -14.57 2.85
CA ASN A 40 12.58 -13.39 2.54
C ASN A 40 11.66 -13.55 1.33
N ALA A 41 11.72 -14.64 0.55
CA ALA A 41 10.80 -14.86 -0.58
C ALA A 41 9.37 -15.18 -0.15
N GLN A 42 9.10 -15.30 1.16
CA GLN A 42 7.77 -15.45 1.75
C GLN A 42 7.24 -14.16 2.41
N TYR A 43 7.96 -13.05 2.31
CA TYR A 43 7.34 -11.73 2.42
C TYR A 43 7.00 -11.33 0.99
N GLU A 44 5.92 -11.88 0.44
CA GLU A 44 5.18 -11.09 -0.55
C GLU A 44 4.93 -9.75 0.15
N GLU A 45 5.66 -8.71 -0.27
CA GLU A 45 5.34 -7.34 0.06
C GLU A 45 3.85 -7.20 -0.31
N MET A 46 2.96 -7.27 0.68
CA MET A 46 1.55 -7.02 0.48
C MET A 46 1.48 -5.60 -0.07
N GLN A 47 1.37 -5.51 -1.39
CA GLN A 47 1.43 -4.25 -2.09
C GLN A 47 0.12 -3.54 -1.81
N TYR A 48 0.18 -2.47 -1.01
CA TYR A 48 -0.98 -1.64 -0.74
C TYR A 48 -1.12 -0.62 -1.86
N PHE A 49 -2.34 -0.46 -2.32
CA PHE A 49 -2.71 0.61 -3.24
C PHE A 49 -3.09 1.83 -2.41
N GLU A 50 -2.40 2.94 -2.66
CA GLU A 50 -2.67 4.21 -2.02
C GLU A 50 -3.23 5.21 -3.02
N GLU A 51 -4.19 6.02 -2.58
CA GLU A 51 -4.72 7.10 -3.38
C GLU A 51 -5.03 8.36 -2.59
N GLU A 52 -4.60 9.49 -3.13
CA GLU A 52 -4.75 10.80 -2.54
C GLU A 52 -5.85 11.61 -3.25
N LEU A 53 -6.88 12.00 -2.51
CA LEU A 53 -8.02 12.80 -2.98
C LEU A 53 -7.99 14.18 -2.33
N ASN A 54 -7.69 15.21 -3.11
CA ASN A 54 -7.76 16.59 -2.64
C ASN A 54 -9.23 17.02 -2.51
N VAL A 55 -9.66 17.29 -1.27
CA VAL A 55 -11.04 17.71 -0.98
C VAL A 55 -11.15 19.18 -0.57
N ASN A 56 -10.04 19.91 -0.57
CA ASN A 56 -9.99 21.29 -0.10
C ASN A 56 -10.89 22.23 -0.91
N ASP A 57 -10.99 22.00 -2.23
CA ASP A 57 -11.67 22.89 -3.17
C ASP A 57 -13.19 22.68 -3.22
N PHE A 58 -13.73 21.69 -2.51
CA PHE A 58 -15.18 21.49 -2.41
C PHE A 58 -15.83 22.45 -1.40
N PRO A 59 -17.14 22.75 -1.54
CA PRO A 59 -17.86 23.59 -0.58
C PRO A 59 -17.77 23.06 0.86
N GLN A 60 -17.83 23.96 1.85
CA GLN A 60 -17.68 23.62 3.26
C GLN A 60 -18.60 22.48 3.73
N GLN A 61 -19.87 22.48 3.33
CA GLN A 61 -20.82 21.42 3.69
C GLN A 61 -20.38 20.05 3.16
N VAL A 62 -19.85 19.99 1.93
CA VAL A 62 -19.38 18.76 1.31
C VAL A 62 -18.16 18.24 2.06
N ARG A 63 -17.19 19.10 2.37
CA ARG A 63 -15.99 18.74 3.15
C ARG A 63 -16.34 18.19 4.52
N TYR A 64 -17.24 18.86 5.23
CA TYR A 64 -17.66 18.43 6.57
C TYR A 64 -18.42 17.12 6.54
N ARG A 65 -19.23 16.90 5.49
CA ARG A 65 -19.96 15.64 5.34
C ARG A 65 -19.02 14.47 5.03
N ILE A 66 -18.09 14.63 4.10
CA ILE A 66 -17.20 13.53 3.71
C ILE A 66 -16.16 13.19 4.79
N CYS A 67 -15.73 14.20 5.56
CA CYS A 67 -14.80 14.02 6.67
C CYS A 67 -15.50 13.66 8.00
N SER A 68 -16.81 13.42 8.02
CA SER A 68 -17.51 13.06 9.25
C SER A 68 -17.20 11.62 9.65
N ARG A 69 -17.08 11.35 10.96
CA ARG A 69 -16.80 10.01 11.48
C ARG A 69 -17.78 8.96 10.97
N ASP A 70 -19.06 9.33 10.84
CA ASP A 70 -20.12 8.42 10.39
C ASP A 70 -19.91 8.00 8.92
N VAL A 71 -19.61 8.96 8.05
CA VAL A 71 -19.36 8.70 6.62
C VAL A 71 -18.04 7.95 6.44
N VAL A 72 -17.03 8.28 7.25
CA VAL A 72 -15.76 7.57 7.25
C VAL A 72 -15.96 6.09 7.58
N GLY A 73 -16.64 5.79 8.69
CA GLY A 73 -16.95 4.40 9.06
C GLY A 73 -17.75 3.68 7.98
N GLN A 74 -18.79 4.34 7.45
CA GLN A 74 -19.62 3.77 6.39
C GLN A 74 -18.81 3.37 5.14
N ILE A 75 -17.89 4.22 4.68
CA ILE A 75 -17.08 3.93 3.49
C ILE A 75 -16.06 2.82 3.78
N CYS A 76 -15.39 2.88 4.93
CA CYS A 76 -14.43 1.86 5.33
C CYS A 76 -15.09 0.48 5.43
N ASP A 77 -16.27 0.39 6.04
CA ASP A 77 -17.02 -0.86 6.20
C ASP A 77 -17.57 -1.38 4.87
N LEU A 78 -18.04 -0.49 3.99
CA LEU A 78 -18.64 -0.87 2.70
C LEU A 78 -17.60 -1.33 1.67
N ALA A 79 -16.46 -0.63 1.60
CA ALA A 79 -15.45 -0.86 0.57
C ALA A 79 -14.27 -1.69 1.07
N GLU A 80 -14.20 -2.00 2.37
CA GLU A 80 -13.08 -2.70 3.02
C GLU A 80 -11.75 -1.98 2.78
N VAL A 81 -11.76 -0.64 2.89
CA VAL A 81 -10.59 0.23 2.70
C VAL A 81 -10.22 0.95 3.99
N GLY A 82 -8.94 1.26 4.15
CA GLY A 82 -8.51 2.28 5.11
C GLY A 82 -8.74 3.66 4.52
N MET A 83 -9.32 4.57 5.32
CA MET A 83 -9.47 5.97 4.95
C MET A 83 -8.90 6.87 6.04
N SER A 84 -8.02 7.77 5.65
CA SER A 84 -7.32 8.70 6.54
C SER A 84 -7.50 10.14 6.06
N ILE A 85 -7.84 11.06 6.96
CA ILE A 85 -7.94 12.49 6.64
C ILE A 85 -6.61 13.15 7.03
N LYS A 86 -6.01 13.90 6.10
CA LYS A 86 -4.74 14.61 6.28
C LYS A 86 -4.93 16.10 6.05
N GLY A 87 -4.18 16.91 6.80
CA GLY A 87 -4.14 18.35 6.63
C GLY A 87 -5.35 19.10 7.18
N THR A 88 -5.41 20.39 6.86
CA THR A 88 -6.43 21.34 7.30
C THR A 88 -6.97 22.10 6.09
N HIS A 89 -8.20 22.64 6.20
CA HIS A 89 -8.78 23.42 5.11
C HIS A 89 -8.00 24.74 4.93
N CYS A 90 -7.43 24.89 3.74
CA CYS A 90 -6.76 26.13 3.32
C CYS A 90 -7.71 26.91 2.40
N PRO A 91 -8.12 28.13 2.76
CA PRO A 91 -8.98 28.93 1.90
C PRO A 91 -8.27 29.26 0.58
N GLN A 92 -9.05 29.34 -0.51
CA GLN A 92 -8.52 29.65 -1.83
C GLN A 92 -7.75 30.98 -1.83
N GLY A 93 -6.57 30.99 -2.45
CA GLY A 93 -5.71 32.17 -2.54
C GLY A 93 -4.82 32.44 -1.33
N LYS A 94 -4.86 31.61 -0.28
CA LYS A 94 -3.84 31.62 0.78
C LYS A 94 -2.96 30.39 0.64
N GLU A 95 -1.65 30.59 0.69
CA GLU A 95 -0.72 29.48 0.85
C GLU A 95 -0.97 28.82 2.21
N PRO A 96 -0.89 27.47 2.30
CA PRO A 96 -0.89 26.80 3.59
C PRO A 96 0.22 27.41 4.46
N LYS A 97 -0.08 27.63 5.75
CA LYS A 97 0.93 28.09 6.70
C LYS A 97 2.11 27.13 6.69
N GLU A 98 3.30 27.65 6.95
CA GLU A 98 4.53 26.86 7.00
C GLU A 98 4.36 25.64 7.93
N GLY A 99 4.30 24.44 7.34
CA GLY A 99 4.07 23.17 8.05
C GLY A 99 2.65 22.59 7.98
N GLU A 100 1.64 23.33 7.50
CA GLU A 100 0.28 22.80 7.30
C GLU A 100 0.13 22.18 5.89
N ARG A 101 -0.54 21.02 5.80
CA ARG A 101 -0.89 20.39 4.52
C ARG A 101 -2.33 20.73 4.15
N ARG A 102 -2.61 20.85 2.85
CA ARG A 102 -3.99 21.04 2.36
C ARG A 102 -4.87 19.86 2.75
N LEU A 103 -6.17 20.11 2.93
CA LEU A 103 -7.13 19.08 3.31
C LEU A 103 -7.30 18.04 2.21
N THR A 104 -6.96 16.80 2.56
CA THR A 104 -6.89 15.68 1.64
C THR A 104 -7.37 14.40 2.33
N ILE A 105 -7.98 13.50 1.56
CA ILE A 105 -8.31 12.14 1.98
C ILE A 105 -7.30 11.19 1.36
N LEU A 106 -6.69 10.34 2.18
CA LEU A 106 -5.86 9.22 1.76
C LEU A 106 -6.69 7.93 1.87
N LEU A 107 -6.71 7.16 0.80
CA LEU A 107 -7.30 5.83 0.75
C LEU A 107 -6.18 4.79 0.63
N GLU A 108 -6.28 3.73 1.41
CA GLU A 108 -5.35 2.60 1.38
C GLU A 108 -6.16 1.29 1.27
N ALA A 109 -5.79 0.42 0.34
CA ALA A 109 -6.46 -0.85 0.14
C ALA A 109 -5.50 -1.95 -0.34
N ARG A 110 -5.92 -3.21 -0.25
CA ARG A 110 -5.15 -4.35 -0.78
C ARG A 110 -5.41 -4.58 -2.26
N ASP A 111 -6.56 -4.16 -2.76
CA ASP A 111 -6.96 -4.30 -4.15
C ASP A 111 -7.41 -2.95 -4.76
N GLU A 112 -7.08 -2.74 -6.03
CA GLU A 112 -7.58 -1.58 -6.81
C GLU A 112 -9.12 -1.57 -6.91
N ARG A 113 -9.75 -2.75 -6.89
CA ARG A 113 -11.22 -2.87 -6.91
C ARG A 113 -11.85 -2.26 -5.66
N GLN A 114 -11.22 -2.41 -4.49
CA GLN A 114 -11.68 -1.83 -3.24
C GLN A 114 -11.55 -0.30 -3.28
N LEU A 115 -10.42 0.23 -3.78
CA LEU A 115 -10.25 1.67 -4.02
C LEU A 115 -11.33 2.23 -4.94
N LYS A 116 -11.62 1.56 -6.06
CA LYS A 116 -12.65 2.01 -7.00
C LYS A 116 -14.03 2.10 -6.34
N ARG A 117 -14.41 1.09 -5.55
CA ARG A 117 -15.67 1.09 -4.79
C ARG A 117 -15.73 2.25 -3.79
N ALA A 118 -14.65 2.50 -3.06
CA ALA A 118 -14.58 3.61 -2.12
C ALA A 118 -14.74 4.97 -2.82
N LYS A 119 -14.06 5.19 -3.95
CA LYS A 119 -14.20 6.42 -4.75
C LYS A 119 -15.61 6.63 -5.26
N ASP A 120 -16.25 5.57 -5.78
CA ASP A 120 -17.60 5.65 -6.31
C ASP A 120 -18.59 6.07 -5.19
N GLU A 121 -18.41 5.55 -3.99
CA GLU A 121 -19.23 5.93 -2.83
C GLU A 121 -18.94 7.36 -2.34
N ILE A 122 -17.66 7.76 -2.26
CA ILE A 122 -17.26 9.14 -1.94
C ILE A 122 -17.89 10.11 -2.95
N LEU A 123 -17.80 9.81 -4.24
CA LEU A 123 -18.42 10.61 -5.31
C LEU A 123 -19.94 10.65 -5.19
N ARG A 124 -20.59 9.55 -4.81
CA ARG A 124 -22.03 9.48 -4.58
C ARG A 124 -22.45 10.46 -3.47
N ILE A 125 -21.79 10.39 -2.31
CA ILE A 125 -22.08 11.23 -1.15
C ILE A 125 -21.80 12.70 -1.45
N MET A 126 -20.69 13.01 -2.14
CA MET A 126 -20.39 14.39 -2.54
C MET A 126 -21.45 14.95 -3.49
N LYS A 127 -21.85 14.20 -4.53
CA LYS A 127 -22.90 14.61 -5.47
C LYS A 127 -24.25 14.80 -4.79
N GLU A 128 -24.59 13.95 -3.82
CA GLU A 128 -25.80 14.10 -3.02
C GLU A 128 -25.77 15.37 -2.17
N THR A 129 -24.66 15.62 -1.47
CA THR A 129 -24.49 16.79 -0.62
C THR A 129 -24.53 18.09 -1.44
N ILE A 130 -23.91 18.11 -2.62
CA ILE A 130 -23.98 19.26 -3.54
C ILE A 130 -25.41 19.51 -4.01
N ARG A 131 -26.16 18.45 -4.34
CA ARG A 131 -27.59 18.58 -4.73
C ARG A 131 -28.44 19.13 -3.59
N GLN A 132 -28.22 18.67 -2.35
CA GLN A 132 -28.92 19.19 -1.17
C GLN A 132 -28.60 20.67 -0.93
N LEU A 133 -27.32 21.06 -1.03
CA LEU A 133 -26.90 22.47 -0.92
C LEU A 133 -27.56 23.34 -2.00
N ALA A 134 -27.62 22.86 -3.25
CA ALA A 134 -28.28 23.58 -4.34
C ALA A 134 -29.79 23.75 -4.11
N GLN A 135 -30.45 22.79 -3.46
CA GLN A 135 -31.87 22.90 -3.09
C GLN A 135 -32.07 23.90 -1.95
N GLN A 136 -31.21 23.90 -0.93
CA GLN A 136 -31.27 24.87 0.18
C GLN A 136 -31.15 26.31 -0.33
N ASN A 137 -30.24 26.57 -1.27
CA ASN A 137 -30.06 27.92 -1.83
C ASN A 137 -31.24 28.41 -2.70
N ARG A 138 -32.15 27.53 -3.14
CA ARG A 138 -33.34 27.93 -3.92
C ARG A 138 -34.50 28.41 -3.03
N GLY A 139 -34.50 28.08 -1.74
CA GLY A 139 -35.46 28.60 -0.76
C GLY A 139 -34.98 29.92 -0.17
N GLY A 140 -35.09 31.01 -0.94
CA GLY A 140 -34.50 32.34 -0.68
C GLY A 140 -34.55 32.85 0.77
N PRO A 141 -33.71 33.85 1.12
CA PRO A 141 -33.47 34.25 2.50
C PRO A 141 -34.78 34.63 3.20
N GLN A 142 -35.23 33.79 4.12
CA GLN A 142 -36.33 34.07 5.04
C GLN A 142 -35.92 35.31 5.86
N GLY A 143 -36.59 36.43 5.58
CA GLY A 143 -36.23 37.75 6.09
C GLY A 143 -36.04 37.76 7.60
N ARG A 144 -34.81 38.02 8.04
CA ARG A 144 -34.53 38.37 9.44
C ARG A 144 -35.13 39.75 9.70
N TYR A 145 -36.30 39.79 10.34
CA TYR A 145 -36.85 41.02 10.89
C TYR A 145 -35.88 41.56 11.95
N LYS A 146 -35.32 42.74 11.70
CA LYS A 146 -34.55 43.51 12.67
C LYS A 146 -35.53 44.50 13.31
N VAL A 147 -35.94 44.23 14.55
CA VAL A 147 -36.70 45.19 15.36
C VAL A 147 -35.68 46.18 15.92
N THR A 148 -35.70 47.40 15.40
CA THR A 148 -35.04 48.58 15.97
C THR A 148 -35.77 49.08 17.21
#